data_AF-A0A0X8CLF5-F1
#
_entry.id   AF-A0A0X8CLF5-F1
#
_cell.length_a   1.000
_cell.length_b   1.000
_cell.length_c   1.000
_cell.angle_alpha   90.00
_cell.angle_beta   90.00
_cell.angle_gamma   90.00
#
_symmetry.space_group_name_H-M   'P 1'
#
loop_
_entity.id
_entity.type
_entity.pdbx_description
1 polymer ?
#
loop_
_entity_poly.entity_id
_entity_poly.type
_entity_poly.pdbx_seq_one_letter_code
_entity_poly.pdbx_strand_id
1 'polypeptide(L)'
;MEDHPLLTALANWPGRVSTQLAFEARGFALHRAWQNRMIEFWGENQADLLNRYWDEVALETMRCAGKVLSETRYFGIEPKYRSAFLDELFAVRDFVEPPFQAPPLVRGLYEHLNKTWFDREFANSELAFIRMQKRREGERLGIQTTGWTGKKRDVLPFIDEFSSALAFKRRRNRWHKNLDCGLVFEVSTDLGGSPYCTQMPLMFRISHADDPAFVFELGGNEPFNQLVDGSRLYGGGGDASEFVLGIRANIELFDVIAVSLESSQ
;
A
#
# COMPACT_ATOMS: atom_id res chain seq x y z
N MET A 1 22.13 15.84 16.53
CA MET A 1 20.91 16.25 15.80
C MET A 1 19.81 15.42 16.41
N GLU A 2 18.79 16.04 16.98
CA GLU A 2 17.72 15.29 17.64
C GLU A 2 16.88 14.60 16.57
N ASP A 3 16.69 13.30 16.72
CA ASP A 3 15.97 12.49 15.73
C ASP A 3 14.50 12.91 15.69
N HIS A 4 13.97 13.21 14.51
CA HIS A 4 12.58 13.65 14.35
C HIS A 4 11.60 12.63 14.97
N PRO A 5 10.65 13.05 15.84
CA PRO A 5 9.78 12.14 16.59
C PRO A 5 9.03 11.12 15.73
N LEU A 6 8.47 11.56 14.59
CA LEU A 6 7.85 10.64 13.61
C LEU A 6 8.82 9.54 13.17
N LEU A 7 10.04 9.89 12.75
CA LEU A 7 11.01 8.91 12.24
C LEU A 7 11.48 7.95 13.34
N THR A 8 11.53 8.41 14.59
CA THR A 8 11.83 7.54 15.75
C THR A 8 10.72 6.52 15.98
N ALA A 9 9.45 6.95 15.96
CA ALA A 9 8.33 6.03 16.13
C ALA A 9 8.21 5.05 14.95
N LEU A 10 8.35 5.51 13.70
CA LEU A 10 8.30 4.64 12.52
C LEU A 10 9.44 3.62 12.46
N ALA A 11 10.58 3.89 13.09
CA ALA A 11 11.70 2.93 13.16
C ALA A 11 11.33 1.63 13.88
N ASN A 12 10.34 1.68 14.77
CA ASN A 12 9.84 0.55 15.56
C ASN A 12 8.80 -0.29 14.80
N TRP A 13 8.46 0.06 13.56
CA TRP A 13 7.53 -0.76 12.78
C TRP A 13 8.08 -2.19 12.59
N PRO A 14 7.31 -3.25 12.90
CA PRO A 14 7.80 -4.63 12.90
C PRO A 14 8.06 -5.20 11.49
N GLY A 15 7.77 -4.44 10.44
CA GLY A 15 8.03 -4.82 9.05
C GLY A 15 6.82 -5.39 8.32
N ARG A 16 7.05 -5.73 7.04
CA ARG A 16 6.03 -6.17 6.10
C ARG A 16 5.36 -7.47 6.53
N VAL A 17 6.12 -8.51 6.89
CA VAL A 17 5.58 -9.85 7.18
C VAL A 17 4.51 -9.80 8.29
N SER A 18 4.82 -9.16 9.42
CA SER A 18 3.88 -9.02 10.54
C SER A 18 2.63 -8.24 10.14
N THR A 19 2.80 -7.17 9.35
CA THR A 19 1.70 -6.35 8.83
C THR A 19 0.81 -7.15 7.87
N GLN A 20 1.40 -7.94 6.97
CA GLN A 20 0.68 -8.81 6.05
C GLN A 20 -0.15 -9.83 6.80
N LEU A 21 0.45 -10.57 7.74
CA LEU A 21 -0.26 -11.59 8.51
C LEU A 21 -1.44 -11.00 9.29
N ALA A 22 -1.27 -9.81 9.88
CA ALA A 22 -2.35 -9.12 10.58
C ALA A 22 -3.46 -8.64 9.62
N PHE A 23 -3.11 -8.24 8.39
CA PHE A 23 -4.09 -7.88 7.36
C PHE A 23 -4.82 -9.11 6.80
N GLU A 24 -4.10 -10.22 6.58
CA GLU A 24 -4.66 -11.52 6.20
C GLU A 24 -5.62 -12.05 7.27
N ALA A 25 -5.32 -11.84 8.56
CA ALA A 25 -6.20 -12.21 9.67
C ALA A 25 -7.54 -11.45 9.67
N ARG A 26 -7.60 -10.26 9.05
CA ARG A 26 -8.86 -9.54 8.80
C ARG A 26 -9.60 -10.03 7.55
N GLY A 27 -9.03 -11.02 6.88
CA GLY A 27 -9.59 -11.64 5.70
C GLY A 27 -9.27 -10.88 4.41
N PHE A 28 -8.08 -10.31 4.27
CA PHE A 28 -7.61 -9.76 2.99
C PHE A 28 -6.42 -10.58 2.48
N ALA A 29 -6.56 -11.23 1.33
CA ALA A 29 -5.59 -12.18 0.80
C ALA A 29 -5.19 -11.90 -0.66
N LEU A 30 -5.75 -10.87 -1.32
CA LEU A 30 -5.44 -10.54 -2.71
C LEU A 30 -3.94 -10.29 -2.93
N HIS A 31 -3.30 -9.57 -2.00
CA HIS A 31 -1.88 -9.28 -2.04
C HIS A 31 -1.04 -10.57 -1.97
N ARG A 32 -1.37 -11.50 -1.06
CA ARG A 32 -0.73 -12.82 -0.93
C ARG A 32 -0.90 -13.65 -2.20
N ALA A 33 -2.11 -13.69 -2.75
CA ALA A 33 -2.41 -14.43 -3.98
C ALA A 33 -1.56 -13.93 -5.16
N TRP A 34 -1.36 -12.61 -5.25
CA TRP A 34 -0.47 -12.03 -6.27
C TRP A 34 1.01 -12.32 -6.00
N GLN A 35 1.47 -12.23 -4.75
CA GLN A 35 2.86 -12.57 -4.39
C GLN A 35 3.19 -14.02 -4.73
N ASN A 36 2.31 -14.97 -4.40
CA ASN A 36 2.47 -16.38 -4.76
C ASN A 36 2.54 -16.55 -6.28
N ARG A 37 1.67 -15.84 -7.03
CA ARG A 37 1.70 -15.86 -8.49
C ARG A 37 3.01 -15.31 -9.06
N MET A 38 3.64 -14.32 -8.42
CA MET A 38 4.97 -13.82 -8.85
C MET A 38 6.07 -14.85 -8.60
N ILE A 39 6.01 -15.52 -7.45
CA ILE A 39 6.93 -16.61 -7.12
C ILE A 39 6.77 -17.75 -8.13
N GLU A 40 5.54 -18.15 -8.47
CA GLU A 40 5.26 -19.16 -9.50
C GLU A 40 5.76 -18.71 -10.89
N PHE A 41 5.55 -17.44 -11.26
CA PHE A 41 5.97 -16.91 -12.55
C PHE A 41 7.48 -16.93 -12.73
N TRP A 42 8.24 -16.61 -11.67
CA TRP A 42 9.70 -16.51 -11.75
C TRP A 42 10.42 -17.82 -11.37
N GLY A 43 9.78 -18.66 -10.56
CA GLY A 43 10.30 -19.93 -10.05
C GLY A 43 10.44 -19.93 -8.53
N GLU A 44 10.05 -21.03 -7.89
CA GLU A 44 10.07 -21.18 -6.42
C GLU A 44 11.46 -20.98 -5.80
N ASN A 45 12.53 -21.30 -6.56
CA ASN A 45 13.91 -21.08 -6.13
C ASN A 45 14.28 -19.59 -5.98
N GLN A 46 13.44 -18.68 -6.44
CA GLN A 46 13.61 -17.23 -6.29
C GLN A 46 12.74 -16.61 -5.18
N ALA A 47 11.96 -17.42 -4.46
CA ALA A 47 11.04 -16.93 -3.44
C ALA A 47 11.74 -16.11 -2.34
N ASP A 48 12.90 -16.56 -1.87
CA ASP A 48 13.67 -15.86 -0.83
C ASP A 48 14.15 -14.49 -1.30
N LEU A 49 14.56 -14.40 -2.57
CA LEU A 49 15.03 -13.15 -3.18
C LEU A 49 13.88 -12.14 -3.31
N LEU A 50 12.71 -12.58 -3.77
CA LEU A 50 11.51 -11.74 -3.85
C LEU A 50 11.04 -11.28 -2.47
N ASN A 51 10.96 -12.18 -1.50
CA ASN A 51 10.53 -11.83 -0.15
C ASN A 51 11.47 -10.82 0.49
N ARG A 52 12.79 -11.06 0.40
CA ARG A 52 13.79 -10.11 0.90
C ARG A 52 13.67 -8.76 0.20
N TYR A 53 13.51 -8.74 -1.13
CA TYR A 53 13.29 -7.50 -1.87
C TYR A 53 12.10 -6.71 -1.34
N TRP A 54 10.94 -7.35 -1.18
CA TRP A 54 9.75 -6.69 -0.65
C TRP A 54 9.89 -6.22 0.80
N ASP A 55 10.59 -6.97 1.64
CA ASP A 55 10.88 -6.58 3.03
C ASP A 55 11.77 -5.34 3.10
N GLU A 56 12.82 -5.31 2.28
CA GLU A 56 13.80 -4.23 2.25
C GLU A 56 13.20 -2.92 1.71
N VAL A 57 12.39 -3.01 0.65
CA VAL A 57 11.64 -1.86 0.12
C VAL A 57 10.67 -1.33 1.18
N ALA A 58 9.91 -2.20 1.84
CA ALA A 58 8.97 -1.78 2.87
C ALA A 58 9.65 -1.11 4.06
N LEU A 59 10.80 -1.62 4.50
CA LEU A 59 11.59 -1.02 5.57
C LEU A 59 12.14 0.35 5.19
N GLU A 60 12.70 0.52 3.98
CA GLU A 60 13.14 1.83 3.49
C GLU A 60 11.97 2.83 3.45
N THR A 61 10.83 2.43 2.88
CA THR A 61 9.64 3.28 2.77
C THR A 61 9.14 3.71 4.14
N MET A 62 8.99 2.79 5.09
CA MET A 62 8.50 3.13 6.43
C MET A 62 9.49 4.04 7.17
N ARG A 63 10.78 3.69 7.18
CA ARG A 63 11.81 4.41 7.95
C ARG A 63 12.22 5.75 7.33
N CYS A 64 11.86 5.98 6.07
CA CYS A 64 11.99 7.28 5.41
C CYS A 64 10.67 8.06 5.35
N ALA A 65 9.63 7.65 6.10
CA ALA A 65 8.30 8.28 6.10
C ALA A 65 7.74 8.49 4.67
N GLY A 66 7.91 7.49 3.80
CA GLY A 66 7.48 7.50 2.39
C GLY A 66 8.32 8.38 1.46
N LYS A 67 9.35 9.06 1.95
CA LYS A 67 10.17 10.00 1.17
C LYS A 67 11.33 9.28 0.47
N VAL A 68 11.05 8.14 -0.16
CA VAL A 68 12.05 7.31 -0.84
C VAL A 68 11.49 6.70 -2.12
N LEU A 69 12.35 6.56 -3.13
CA LEU A 69 12.12 5.75 -4.32
C LEU A 69 13.22 4.69 -4.36
N SER A 70 12.94 3.52 -3.79
CA SER A 70 13.93 2.45 -3.59
C SER A 70 14.48 1.91 -4.91
N GLU A 71 13.70 1.93 -5.99
CA GLU A 71 14.07 1.46 -7.33
C GLU A 71 15.07 2.38 -8.05
N THR A 72 15.14 3.65 -7.64
CA THR A 72 16.06 4.65 -8.20
C THR A 72 17.10 5.12 -7.19
N ARG A 73 17.09 4.54 -5.98
CA ARG A 73 17.93 4.92 -4.83
C ARG A 73 17.85 6.41 -4.50
N TYR A 74 16.69 7.03 -4.71
CA TYR A 74 16.46 8.43 -4.39
C TYR A 74 15.83 8.58 -3.00
N PHE A 75 16.46 9.37 -2.13
CA PHE A 75 16.00 9.64 -0.76
C PHE A 75 15.74 11.13 -0.60
N GLY A 76 14.49 11.51 -0.29
CA GLY A 76 14.08 12.90 -0.10
C GLY A 76 14.44 13.47 1.27
N ILE A 77 14.95 12.63 2.18
CA ILE A 77 15.47 12.97 3.50
C ILE A 77 16.69 12.09 3.80
N GLU A 78 17.47 12.45 4.81
CA GLU A 78 18.53 11.57 5.31
C GLU A 78 17.92 10.25 5.83
N PRO A 79 18.27 9.08 5.26
CA PRO A 79 17.64 7.83 5.63
C PRO A 79 18.16 7.32 6.97
N LYS A 80 17.25 6.98 7.90
CA LYS A 80 17.61 6.19 9.09
C LYS A 80 17.95 4.74 8.77
N TYR A 81 17.49 4.27 7.61
CA TYR A 81 17.76 2.93 7.11
C TYR A 81 17.94 2.98 5.59
N ARG A 82 19.06 2.41 5.13
CA ARG A 82 19.37 2.22 3.72
C ARG A 82 19.80 0.77 3.53
N SER A 83 19.10 0.07 2.65
CA SER A 83 19.36 -1.34 2.40
C SER A 83 20.60 -1.52 1.52
N ALA A 84 21.64 -2.11 2.10
CA ALA A 84 22.82 -2.53 1.33
C ALA A 84 22.47 -3.56 0.26
N PHE A 85 21.49 -4.42 0.54
CA PHE A 85 20.98 -5.40 -0.42
C PHE A 85 20.33 -4.73 -1.65
N LEU A 86 19.54 -3.67 -1.45
CA LEU A 86 18.97 -2.92 -2.58
C LEU A 86 20.04 -2.11 -3.32
N ASP A 87 21.08 -1.63 -2.63
CA ASP A 87 22.24 -1.00 -3.28
C ASP A 87 22.99 -2.00 -4.17
N GLU A 88 23.20 -3.23 -3.72
CA GLU A 88 23.81 -4.31 -4.51
C GLU A 88 22.96 -4.64 -5.74
N LEU A 89 21.65 -4.85 -5.57
CA LEU A 89 20.74 -5.10 -6.69
C LEU A 89 20.73 -3.96 -7.71
N PHE A 90 20.73 -2.71 -7.24
CA PHE A 90 20.78 -1.54 -8.10
C PHE A 90 22.10 -1.46 -8.88
N ALA A 91 23.23 -1.76 -8.23
CA ALA A 91 24.56 -1.70 -8.85
C ALA A 91 24.76 -2.76 -9.95
N VAL A 92 24.15 -3.94 -9.79
CA VAL A 92 24.25 -5.04 -10.77
C VAL A 92 23.11 -5.04 -11.81
N ARG A 93 22.17 -4.09 -11.73
CA ARG A 93 21.03 -4.02 -12.64
C ARG A 93 21.48 -3.74 -14.06
N ASP A 94 21.30 -4.72 -14.94
CA ASP A 94 21.66 -4.69 -16.35
C ASP A 94 20.46 -4.55 -17.30
N PHE A 95 19.26 -4.39 -16.75
CA PHE A 95 18.01 -4.19 -17.48
C PHE A 95 17.40 -2.83 -17.12
N VAL A 96 17.33 -1.92 -18.10
CA VAL A 96 16.55 -0.68 -18.05
C VAL A 96 16.09 -0.40 -19.47
N GLU A 97 14.85 -0.74 -19.80
CA GLU A 97 14.29 -0.42 -21.11
C GLU A 97 13.16 0.60 -20.94
N PRO A 98 13.13 1.67 -21.76
CA PRO A 98 11.93 2.47 -21.92
C PRO A 98 10.74 1.54 -22.23
N PRO A 99 9.55 1.77 -21.64
CA PRO A 99 9.06 3.05 -21.12
C PRO A 99 9.10 3.21 -19.59
N PHE A 100 9.74 2.32 -18.83
CA PHE A 100 9.60 2.30 -17.37
C PHE A 100 10.56 3.29 -16.67
N GLN A 101 10.02 4.29 -15.97
CA GLN A 101 10.82 5.33 -15.29
C GLN A 101 11.52 4.82 -14.02
N ALA A 102 10.92 3.87 -13.31
CA ALA A 102 11.44 3.28 -12.08
C ALA A 102 11.09 1.78 -12.02
N PRO A 103 11.70 0.94 -12.89
CA PRO A 103 11.42 -0.48 -12.90
C PRO A 103 11.93 -1.16 -11.60
N PRO A 104 11.28 -2.24 -11.14
CA PRO A 104 11.75 -3.02 -10.01
C PRO A 104 13.22 -3.44 -10.17
N LEU A 105 13.96 -3.54 -9.07
CA LEU A 105 15.38 -3.95 -9.12
C LEU A 105 15.57 -5.46 -9.37
N VAL A 106 14.49 -6.23 -9.25
CA VAL A 106 14.49 -7.67 -9.44
C VAL A 106 14.01 -8.00 -10.85
N ARG A 107 14.82 -8.73 -11.61
CA ARG A 107 14.55 -9.06 -13.02
C ARG A 107 13.19 -9.74 -13.23
N GLY A 108 12.82 -10.70 -12.38
CA GLY A 108 11.54 -11.40 -12.51
C GLY A 108 10.32 -10.48 -12.41
N LEU A 109 10.37 -9.47 -11.53
CA LEU A 109 9.30 -8.46 -11.40
C LEU A 109 9.28 -7.53 -12.61
N TYR A 110 10.44 -7.16 -13.14
CA TYR A 110 10.55 -6.41 -14.38
C TYR A 110 9.99 -7.19 -15.58
N GLU A 111 10.34 -8.47 -15.72
CA GLU A 111 9.84 -9.33 -16.81
C GLU A 111 8.33 -9.51 -16.74
N HIS A 112 7.77 -9.67 -15.53
CA HIS A 112 6.31 -9.72 -15.33
C HIS A 112 5.67 -8.41 -15.79
N LEU A 113 6.16 -7.26 -15.31
CA LEU A 113 5.68 -5.94 -15.71
C LEU A 113 5.76 -5.73 -17.23
N ASN A 114 6.87 -6.14 -17.83
CA ASN A 114 7.11 -6.05 -19.27
C ASN A 114 6.09 -6.90 -20.05
N LYS A 115 5.85 -8.15 -19.63
CA LYS A 115 4.82 -9.00 -20.26
C LYS A 115 3.42 -8.43 -20.08
N THR A 116 3.07 -7.91 -18.91
CA THR A 116 1.76 -7.26 -18.70
C THR A 116 1.57 -6.06 -19.63
N TRP A 117 2.64 -5.35 -20.00
CA TRP A 117 2.55 -4.20 -20.90
C TRP A 117 2.47 -4.58 -22.37
N PHE A 118 3.28 -5.54 -22.83
CA PHE A 118 3.46 -5.83 -24.26
C PHE A 118 2.74 -7.10 -24.75
N ASP A 119 2.39 -8.02 -23.86
CA ASP A 119 1.65 -9.24 -24.19
C ASP A 119 0.20 -9.11 -23.74
N ARG A 120 -0.70 -8.86 -24.70
CA ARG A 120 -2.13 -8.67 -24.43
C ARG A 120 -2.80 -9.93 -23.88
N GLU A 121 -2.38 -11.12 -24.29
CA GLU A 121 -2.95 -12.37 -23.79
C GLU A 121 -2.56 -12.57 -22.33
N PHE A 122 -1.27 -12.37 -22.02
CA PHE A 122 -0.77 -12.38 -20.66
C PHE A 122 -1.49 -11.35 -19.78
N ALA A 123 -1.59 -10.09 -20.24
CA ALA A 123 -2.28 -9.02 -19.52
C ALA A 123 -3.76 -9.34 -19.23
N ASN A 124 -4.48 -9.89 -20.21
CA ASN A 124 -5.87 -10.31 -20.01
C ASN A 124 -5.98 -11.45 -18.99
N SER A 125 -5.03 -12.39 -18.98
CA SER A 125 -5.00 -13.48 -18.01
C SER A 125 -4.75 -12.97 -16.58
N GLU A 126 -3.84 -11.99 -16.41
CA GLU A 126 -3.59 -11.33 -15.13
C GLU A 126 -4.83 -10.59 -14.64
N LEU A 127 -5.49 -9.84 -15.53
CA LEU A 127 -6.71 -9.12 -15.19
C LEU A 127 -7.84 -10.07 -14.78
N ALA A 128 -8.00 -11.20 -15.48
CA ALA A 128 -9.00 -12.22 -15.13
C ALA A 128 -8.71 -12.85 -13.76
N PHE A 129 -7.44 -13.16 -13.47
CA PHE A 129 -7.00 -13.65 -12.17
C PHE A 129 -7.34 -12.64 -11.06
N ILE A 130 -6.95 -11.37 -11.22
CA ILE A 130 -7.19 -10.32 -10.22
C ILE A 130 -8.69 -10.13 -9.97
N ARG A 131 -9.51 -10.04 -11.03
CA ARG A 131 -10.96 -9.89 -10.92
C ARG A 131 -11.61 -11.06 -10.18
N MET A 132 -11.18 -12.29 -10.48
CA MET A 132 -11.66 -13.47 -9.77
C MET A 132 -11.34 -13.40 -8.28
N GLN A 133 -10.11 -13.02 -7.92
CA GLN A 133 -9.70 -12.91 -6.51
C GLN A 133 -10.48 -11.80 -5.78
N LYS A 134 -10.61 -10.61 -6.39
CA LYS A 134 -11.42 -9.51 -5.84
C LYS A 134 -12.86 -9.93 -5.58
N ARG A 135 -13.48 -10.63 -6.54
CA ARG A 135 -14.86 -11.10 -6.39
C ARG A 135 -15.01 -12.05 -5.21
N ARG A 136 -14.17 -13.09 -5.15
CA ARG A 136 -14.19 -14.08 -4.06
C ARG A 136 -14.01 -13.42 -2.70
N GLU A 137 -13.09 -12.47 -2.62
CA GLU A 137 -12.84 -11.73 -1.38
C GLU A 137 -14.00 -10.80 -1.03
N GLY A 138 -14.54 -10.06 -1.99
CA GLY A 138 -15.71 -9.21 -1.80
C GLY A 138 -16.94 -9.97 -1.33
N GLU A 139 -17.19 -11.16 -1.89
CA GLU A 139 -18.24 -12.09 -1.47
C GLU A 139 -18.02 -12.56 -0.03
N ARG A 140 -16.81 -13.03 0.29
CA ARG A 140 -16.46 -13.50 1.64
C ARG A 140 -16.57 -12.41 2.71
N LEU A 141 -16.17 -11.18 2.37
CA LEU A 141 -16.22 -10.02 3.26
C LEU A 141 -17.61 -9.36 3.31
N GLY A 142 -18.57 -9.84 2.51
CA GLY A 142 -19.94 -9.35 2.49
C GLY A 142 -20.07 -7.92 1.97
N ILE A 143 -19.22 -7.49 1.03
CA ILE A 143 -19.17 -6.11 0.54
C ILE A 143 -20.54 -5.67 0.00
N GLN A 144 -21.09 -4.63 0.63
CA GLN A 144 -22.33 -3.98 0.22
C GLN A 144 -22.01 -2.72 -0.58
N THR A 145 -22.75 -2.48 -1.66
CA THR A 145 -22.55 -1.32 -2.56
C THR A 145 -23.71 -0.33 -2.52
N THR A 146 -24.63 -0.50 -1.57
CA THR A 146 -25.81 0.36 -1.41
C THR A 146 -25.39 1.82 -1.26
N GLY A 147 -25.98 2.69 -2.10
CA GLY A 147 -25.66 4.12 -2.13
C GLY A 147 -24.52 4.51 -3.08
N TRP A 148 -23.85 3.55 -3.73
CA TRP A 148 -22.84 3.84 -4.75
C TRP A 148 -23.49 4.22 -6.09
N THR A 149 -23.23 5.43 -6.56
CA THR A 149 -23.67 5.94 -7.88
C THR A 149 -22.51 6.14 -8.85
N GLY A 150 -21.28 5.79 -8.45
CA GLY A 150 -20.05 6.03 -9.21
C GLY A 150 -19.45 7.44 -9.03
N LYS A 151 -20.05 8.27 -8.17
CA LYS A 151 -19.50 9.60 -7.84
C LYS A 151 -18.50 9.48 -6.71
N LYS A 152 -17.44 10.30 -6.74
CA LYS A 152 -16.44 10.35 -5.67
C LYS A 152 -17.04 10.59 -4.30
N ARG A 153 -18.12 11.38 -4.19
CA ARG A 153 -18.77 11.67 -2.90
C ARG A 153 -19.45 10.47 -2.27
N ASP A 154 -19.78 9.46 -3.06
CA ASP A 154 -20.47 8.26 -2.59
C ASP A 154 -19.55 7.37 -1.74
N VAL A 155 -18.23 7.62 -1.75
CA VAL A 155 -17.26 6.94 -0.88
C VAL A 155 -17.45 7.31 0.60
N LEU A 156 -18.00 8.50 0.89
CA LEU A 156 -17.96 9.08 2.23
C LEU A 156 -18.69 8.23 3.29
N PRO A 157 -19.88 7.67 3.03
CA PRO A 157 -20.53 6.77 3.97
C PRO A 157 -19.70 5.52 4.27
N PHE A 158 -19.07 4.91 3.25
CA PHE A 158 -18.22 3.73 3.42
C PHE A 158 -16.97 4.05 4.25
N ILE A 159 -16.32 5.19 3.99
CA ILE A 159 -15.18 5.63 4.80
C ILE A 159 -15.60 5.86 6.25
N ASP A 160 -16.75 6.50 6.47
CA ASP A 160 -17.27 6.78 7.81
C ASP A 160 -17.55 5.49 8.58
N GLU A 161 -18.21 4.53 7.94
CA GLU A 161 -18.48 3.19 8.48
C GLU A 161 -17.18 2.46 8.86
N PHE A 162 -16.29 2.26 7.90
CA PHE A 162 -15.08 1.45 8.11
C PHE A 162 -14.10 2.12 9.06
N SER A 163 -13.94 3.45 8.99
CA SER A 163 -13.07 4.20 9.90
C SER A 163 -13.61 4.16 11.33
N SER A 164 -14.93 4.33 11.51
CA SER A 164 -15.55 4.29 12.83
C SER A 164 -15.48 2.91 13.47
N ALA A 165 -15.66 1.85 12.67
CA ALA A 165 -15.51 0.46 13.13
C ALA A 165 -14.11 0.16 13.67
N LEU A 166 -13.09 0.87 13.18
CA LEU A 166 -11.71 0.78 13.61
C LEU A 166 -11.33 1.90 14.60
N ALA A 167 -12.30 2.53 15.27
CA ALA A 167 -12.09 3.57 16.28
C ALA A 167 -11.37 4.84 15.79
N PHE A 168 -11.35 5.12 14.48
CA PHE A 168 -10.98 6.45 14.01
C PHE A 168 -12.12 7.43 14.32
N LYS A 169 -11.77 8.59 14.90
CA LYS A 169 -12.70 9.65 15.24
C LYS A 169 -12.80 10.66 14.12
N ARG A 170 -14.02 10.93 13.67
CA ARG A 170 -14.27 11.93 12.63
C ARG A 170 -14.04 13.35 13.15
N ARG A 171 -13.28 14.14 12.38
CA ARG A 171 -13.09 15.58 12.57
C ARG A 171 -13.27 16.28 11.21
N ARG A 172 -14.43 16.94 11.03
CA ARG A 172 -14.84 17.53 9.74
C ARG A 172 -14.89 16.47 8.62
N ASN A 173 -13.99 16.56 7.64
CA ASN A 173 -13.87 15.68 6.48
C ASN A 173 -12.68 14.71 6.58
N ARG A 174 -12.20 14.45 7.80
CA ARG A 174 -11.06 13.60 8.10
C ARG A 174 -11.38 12.67 9.25
N TRP A 175 -10.72 11.53 9.31
CA TRP A 175 -10.86 10.52 10.38
C TRP A 175 -9.50 10.29 11.01
N HIS A 176 -9.41 10.46 12.32
CA HIS A 176 -8.16 10.48 13.06
C HIS A 176 -8.13 9.34 14.08
N LYS A 177 -7.02 8.62 14.14
CA LYS A 177 -6.68 7.74 15.24
C LYS A 177 -5.38 8.25 15.85
N ASN A 178 -5.44 8.64 17.12
CA ASN A 178 -4.26 9.05 17.88
C ASN A 178 -3.78 7.86 18.69
N LEU A 179 -2.49 7.58 18.63
CA LEU A 179 -1.83 6.55 19.43
C LEU A 179 -1.17 7.20 20.65
N ASP A 180 -0.96 6.42 21.71
CA ASP A 180 -0.35 6.91 22.96
C ASP A 180 1.09 7.42 22.78
N CYS A 181 1.72 7.02 21.69
CA CYS A 181 3.08 7.40 21.31
C CYS A 181 3.21 8.72 20.57
N GLY A 182 2.15 9.51 20.54
CA GLY A 182 2.11 10.78 19.84
C GLY A 182 1.88 10.67 18.33
N LEU A 183 1.79 9.46 17.75
CA LEU A 183 1.44 9.30 16.34
C LEU A 183 -0.05 9.59 16.09
N VAL A 184 -0.31 10.28 14.98
CA VAL A 184 -1.65 10.59 14.49
C VAL A 184 -1.81 9.98 13.11
N PHE A 185 -2.73 9.02 13.00
CA PHE A 185 -3.16 8.38 11.76
C PHE A 185 -4.39 9.09 11.23
N GLU A 186 -4.28 9.71 10.06
CA GLU A 186 -5.35 10.46 9.40
C GLU A 186 -5.75 9.78 8.09
N VAL A 187 -7.05 9.50 7.95
CA VAL A 187 -7.69 9.19 6.66
C VAL A 187 -8.42 10.45 6.20
N SER A 188 -8.22 10.84 4.95
CA SER A 188 -8.89 11.98 4.33
C SER A 188 -9.24 11.67 2.88
N THR A 189 -9.97 12.59 2.22
CA THR A 189 -10.37 12.42 0.83
C THR A 189 -9.95 13.56 -0.07
N ASP A 190 -9.57 13.23 -1.31
CA ASP A 190 -9.47 14.18 -2.42
C ASP A 190 -10.69 14.07 -3.35
N LEU A 191 -11.63 14.98 -3.17
CA LEU A 191 -12.86 15.07 -3.94
C LEU A 191 -12.77 16.09 -5.09
N GLY A 192 -11.57 16.63 -5.37
CA GLY A 192 -11.33 17.58 -6.45
C GLY A 192 -11.42 16.95 -7.85
N GLY A 193 -11.46 17.81 -8.88
CA GLY A 193 -11.43 17.40 -10.28
C GLY A 193 -12.73 16.73 -10.76
N SER A 194 -12.60 15.64 -11.51
CA SER A 194 -13.74 14.88 -12.03
C SER A 194 -14.66 14.41 -10.88
N PRO A 195 -15.99 14.59 -11.00
CA PRO A 195 -16.92 14.10 -9.98
C PRO A 195 -17.03 12.58 -9.95
N TYR A 196 -16.55 11.90 -10.99
CA TYR A 196 -16.58 10.44 -11.11
C TYR A 196 -15.35 9.81 -10.45
N CYS A 197 -15.57 8.66 -9.82
CA CYS A 197 -14.52 7.91 -9.15
C CYS A 197 -13.67 7.14 -10.17
N THR A 198 -12.76 7.84 -10.85
CA THR A 198 -11.78 7.22 -11.76
C THR A 198 -10.53 6.69 -11.04
N GLN A 199 -10.29 7.18 -9.82
CA GLN A 199 -9.19 6.81 -8.94
C GLN A 199 -9.71 6.77 -7.50
N MET A 200 -9.02 6.03 -6.63
CA MET A 200 -9.37 5.98 -5.21
C MET A 200 -9.16 7.38 -4.61
N PRO A 201 -10.19 8.04 -4.07
CA PRO A 201 -10.06 9.41 -3.58
C PRO A 201 -9.54 9.45 -2.14
N LEU A 202 -8.78 8.44 -1.70
CA LEU A 202 -8.28 8.32 -0.33
C LEU A 202 -6.87 8.90 -0.23
N MET A 203 -6.63 9.62 0.87
CA MET A 203 -5.29 10.01 1.29
C MET A 203 -5.09 9.60 2.75
N PHE A 204 -3.94 9.01 3.02
CA PHE A 204 -3.53 8.54 4.33
C PHE A 204 -2.33 9.35 4.79
N ARG A 205 -2.34 9.79 6.05
CA ARG A 205 -1.22 10.52 6.64
C ARG A 205 -0.87 9.98 8.01
N ILE A 206 0.42 9.80 8.27
CA ILE A 206 0.96 9.57 9.61
C ILE A 206 1.79 10.80 9.97
N SER A 207 1.49 11.42 11.10
CA SER A 207 2.28 12.52 11.66
C SER A 207 2.54 12.30 13.14
N HIS A 208 3.42 13.12 13.73
CA HIS A 208 3.60 13.16 15.17
C HIS A 208 2.92 14.41 15.74
N ALA A 209 2.34 14.32 16.94
CA ALA A 209 1.62 15.42 17.57
C ALA A 209 2.52 16.66 17.81
N ASP A 210 3.80 16.42 18.11
CA ASP A 210 4.79 17.48 18.36
C ASP A 210 5.26 18.20 17.08
N ASP A 211 5.21 17.53 15.92
CA ASP A 211 5.48 18.15 14.62
C ASP A 211 4.50 17.61 13.56
N PRO A 212 3.31 18.24 13.45
CA PRO A 212 2.30 17.82 12.49
C PRO A 212 2.62 18.24 11.05
N ALA A 213 3.64 19.07 10.81
CA ALA A 213 3.99 19.53 9.47
C ALA A 213 4.82 18.50 8.69
N PHE A 214 5.65 17.72 9.40
CA PHE A 214 6.37 16.61 8.80
C PHE A 214 5.50 15.35 8.78
N VAL A 215 5.00 14.99 7.59
CA VAL A 215 4.06 13.88 7.41
C VAL A 215 4.65 12.74 6.59
N PHE A 216 4.24 11.51 6.90
CA PHE A 216 4.26 10.38 5.97
C PHE A 216 2.92 10.38 5.24
N GLU A 217 2.91 10.79 3.98
CA GLU A 217 1.70 10.84 3.15
C GLU A 217 1.69 9.70 2.13
N LEU A 218 0.56 9.01 2.02
CA LEU A 218 0.30 7.93 1.08
C LEU A 218 -1.03 8.19 0.39
N GLY A 219 -1.08 8.11 -0.93
CA GLY A 219 -2.29 8.43 -1.69
C GLY A 219 -2.29 7.82 -3.08
N GLY A 220 -3.33 8.17 -3.86
CA GLY A 220 -3.52 7.66 -5.21
C GLY A 220 -4.07 6.23 -5.22
N ASN A 221 -3.78 5.48 -6.28
CA ASN A 221 -4.33 4.14 -6.48
C ASN A 221 -3.55 3.04 -5.74
N GLU A 222 -2.34 3.33 -5.24
CA GLU A 222 -1.43 2.30 -4.73
C GLU A 222 -0.78 2.70 -3.38
N PRO A 223 -1.53 3.28 -2.43
CA PRO A 223 -0.96 3.98 -1.28
C PRO A 223 -0.06 3.09 -0.41
N PHE A 224 -0.30 1.78 -0.37
CA PHE A 224 0.45 0.86 0.49
C PHE A 224 1.33 -0.12 -0.27
N ASN A 225 1.46 -0.02 -1.60
CA ASN A 225 2.13 -1.06 -2.37
C ASN A 225 3.60 -1.26 -1.99
N GLN A 226 4.29 -0.19 -1.63
CA GLN A 226 5.67 -0.28 -1.15
C GLN A 226 5.78 -0.88 0.25
N LEU A 227 4.73 -0.82 1.08
CA LEU A 227 4.72 -1.41 2.42
C LEU A 227 4.25 -2.87 2.42
N VAL A 228 3.27 -3.19 1.56
CA VAL A 228 2.73 -4.52 1.34
C VAL A 228 2.56 -4.72 -0.16
N ASP A 229 3.52 -5.38 -0.81
CA ASP A 229 3.48 -5.52 -2.26
C ASP A 229 2.28 -6.37 -2.72
N GLY A 230 1.63 -5.94 -3.80
CA GLY A 230 0.36 -6.49 -4.27
C GLY A 230 -0.87 -5.82 -3.65
N SER A 231 -0.73 -4.96 -2.64
CA SER A 231 -1.86 -4.16 -2.12
C SER A 231 -2.37 -3.12 -3.12
N ARG A 232 -1.57 -2.72 -4.12
CA ARG A 232 -2.04 -1.89 -5.26
C ARG A 232 -3.23 -2.47 -5.99
N LEU A 233 -3.44 -3.78 -5.90
CA LEU A 233 -4.58 -4.45 -6.52
C LEU A 233 -5.91 -4.01 -5.89
N TYR A 234 -5.89 -3.42 -4.70
CA TYR A 234 -7.06 -2.73 -4.11
C TYR A 234 -7.26 -1.30 -4.61
N GLY A 235 -6.35 -0.79 -5.43
CA GLY A 235 -6.56 0.42 -6.22
C GLY A 235 -7.79 0.23 -7.10
N GLY A 236 -8.79 1.09 -6.92
CA GLY A 236 -10.06 1.00 -7.63
C GLY A 236 -9.89 0.96 -9.16
N GLY A 237 -10.95 0.59 -9.89
CA GLY A 237 -10.87 0.46 -11.35
C GLY A 237 -11.80 -0.57 -11.99
N GLY A 238 -12.83 -1.00 -11.25
CA GLY A 238 -13.83 -1.95 -11.73
C GLY A 238 -15.24 -1.46 -11.43
N ASP A 239 -16.10 -2.37 -11.02
CA ASP A 239 -17.46 -2.07 -10.59
C ASP A 239 -17.52 -1.49 -9.16
N ALA A 240 -18.73 -1.21 -8.69
CA ALA A 240 -18.98 -0.67 -7.35
C ALA A 240 -18.39 -1.55 -6.24
N SER A 241 -18.43 -2.88 -6.39
CA SER A 241 -17.97 -3.82 -5.36
C SER A 241 -16.46 -3.75 -5.21
N GLU A 242 -15.73 -3.65 -6.32
CA GLU A 242 -14.28 -3.49 -6.29
C GLU A 242 -13.86 -2.16 -5.64
N PHE A 243 -14.61 -1.08 -5.88
CA PHE A 243 -14.34 0.21 -5.23
C PHE A 243 -14.55 0.15 -3.72
N VAL A 244 -15.69 -0.37 -3.26
CA VAL A 244 -15.97 -0.47 -1.82
C VAL A 244 -15.00 -1.42 -1.13
N LEU A 245 -14.67 -2.55 -1.77
CA LEU A 245 -13.62 -3.46 -1.29
C LEU A 245 -12.29 -2.72 -1.14
N GLY A 246 -11.90 -1.92 -2.13
CA GLY A 246 -10.67 -1.13 -2.10
C GLY A 246 -10.66 -0.12 -0.96
N ILE A 247 -11.76 0.59 -0.72
CA ILE A 247 -11.87 1.54 0.41
C ILE A 247 -11.65 0.80 1.74
N ARG A 248 -12.36 -0.30 1.93
CA ARG A 248 -12.26 -1.13 3.14
C ARG A 248 -10.84 -1.65 3.35
N ALA A 249 -10.27 -2.27 2.32
CA ALA A 249 -8.93 -2.86 2.34
C ALA A 249 -7.85 -1.84 2.73
N ASN A 250 -7.86 -0.64 2.11
CA ASN A 250 -6.87 0.39 2.39
C ASN A 250 -7.03 0.98 3.81
N ILE A 251 -8.26 1.19 4.29
CA ILE A 251 -8.50 1.65 5.67
C ILE A 251 -8.07 0.59 6.68
N GLU A 252 -8.40 -0.67 6.45
CA GLU A 252 -8.03 -1.77 7.34
C GLU A 252 -6.52 -2.02 7.36
N LEU A 253 -5.84 -1.94 6.21
CA LEU A 253 -4.38 -2.04 6.17
C LEU A 253 -3.70 -0.86 6.90
N PHE A 254 -4.22 0.35 6.74
CA PHE A 254 -3.71 1.52 7.47
C PHE A 254 -3.84 1.35 8.98
N ASP A 255 -4.96 0.79 9.42
CA ASP A 255 -5.20 0.48 10.82
C ASP A 255 -4.30 -0.64 11.36
N VAL A 256 -4.03 -1.69 10.57
CA VAL A 256 -3.06 -2.72 10.93
C VAL A 256 -1.68 -2.10 11.18
N ILE A 257 -1.24 -1.16 10.34
CA ILE A 257 0.01 -0.44 10.55
C ILE A 257 -0.04 0.35 11.87
N ALA A 258 -1.15 1.05 12.15
CA ALA A 258 -1.31 1.80 13.40
C ALA A 258 -1.17 0.90 14.63
N VAL A 259 -1.90 -0.22 14.67
CA VAL A 259 -1.88 -1.18 15.78
C VAL A 259 -0.47 -1.79 15.95
N SER A 260 0.23 -2.05 14.85
CA SER A 260 1.59 -2.61 14.91
C SER A 260 2.60 -1.64 15.54
N LEU A 261 2.44 -0.34 15.33
CA LEU A 261 3.31 0.69 15.92
C LEU A 261 2.97 1.00 17.38
N GLU A 262 1.71 0.83 17.76
CA GLU A 262 1.28 0.91 19.17
C GLU A 262 1.82 -0.27 19.98
N SER A 263 1.83 -1.47 19.41
CA SER A 263 2.26 -2.71 20.08
C SER A 263 3.78 -2.89 20.18
N SER A 264 4.56 -2.10 19.42
CA SER A 264 6.03 -2.22 19.34
C SER A 264 6.76 -1.28 20.30
N GLN A 265 6.08 -0.88 21.39
CA GLN A 265 6.55 0.05 22.41
C GLN A 265 6.58 -0.63 23.77
#